data_AF-A0AAQ3KU93-F1
#
_entry.id   AF-A0AAQ3KU93-F1
#
_cell.length_a   1.000
_cell.length_b   1.000
_cell.length_c   1.000
_cell.angle_alpha   90.00
_cell.angle_beta   90.00
_cell.angle_gamma   90.00
#
_symmetry.space_group_name_H-M   'P 1'
#
loop_
_entity.id
_entity.type
_entity.pdbx_description
1 polymer ?
#
loop_
_entity_poly.entity_id
_entity_poly.type
_entity_poly.pdbx_seq_one_letter_code
_entity_poly.pdbx_strand_id
1 'polypeptide(L)' 'MSFLSMFIWLVGRRSEALEAARIACNKYMTKFAGKDAFHLRVRVHPFHVLRINKMLSCAGADRLQTGMRGAFGKPRDMC' A
#
# COMPACT_ATOMS: atom_id res chain seq x y z
N MET A 1 -19.91 -14.22 -20.00
CA MET A 1 -18.72 -14.11 -19.12
C MET A 1 -18.38 -12.65 -18.92
N SER A 2 -19.09 -12.01 -17.98
CA SER A 2 -18.79 -10.66 -17.52
C SER A 2 -17.50 -10.70 -16.72
N PHE A 3 -16.39 -10.28 -17.35
CA PHE A 3 -15.16 -9.99 -16.64
C PHE A 3 -15.49 -8.98 -15.55
N LEU A 4 -15.49 -9.44 -14.31
CA LEU A 4 -15.67 -8.60 -13.13
C LEU A 4 -14.40 -7.73 -13.00
N SER A 5 -14.20 -6.80 -13.93
CA SER A 5 -13.16 -5.81 -13.83
C SER A 5 -13.59 -4.88 -12.71
N MET A 6 -13.13 -5.16 -11.51
CA MET A 6 -13.17 -4.22 -10.40
C MET A 6 -12.26 -3.06 -10.80
N PHE A 7 -12.83 -2.12 -11.56
CA PHE A 7 -12.18 -0.92 -12.08
C PHE A 7 -12.03 0.03 -10.89
N ILE A 8 -11.05 -0.26 -10.04
CA ILE A 8 -10.66 0.66 -8.98
C ILE A 8 -9.79 1.74 -9.64
N TRP A 9 -10.46 2.74 -10.23
CA TRP A 9 -9.84 4.03 -10.53
C TRP A 9 -9.63 4.73 -9.19
N LEU A 10 -8.50 4.49 -8.52
CA LEU A 10 -8.19 5.23 -7.31
C LEU A 10 -6.70 5.51 -7.18
N VAL A 11 -6.42 6.80 -7.28
CA VAL A 11 -5.15 7.49 -7.15
C VAL A 11 -4.51 7.20 -5.79
N GLY A 12 -3.20 6.91 -5.79
CA GLY A 12 -2.31 6.94 -4.63
C GLY A 12 -2.65 5.97 -3.48
N ARG A 13 -2.60 4.66 -3.73
CA ARG A 13 -2.79 3.63 -2.70
C ARG A 13 -1.45 2.97 -2.36
N ARG A 14 -1.04 3.05 -1.08
CA ARG A 14 0.14 2.33 -0.55
C ARG A 14 0.17 0.87 -1.02
N SER A 15 1.35 0.35 -1.33
CA SER A 15 1.58 -1.04 -1.74
C SER A 15 0.95 -2.05 -0.77
N GLU A 16 0.99 -1.76 0.53
CA GLU A 16 0.35 -2.55 1.59
C GLU A 16 -1.17 -2.69 1.39
N ALA A 17 -1.85 -1.62 0.94
CA ALA A 17 -3.29 -1.63 0.71
C ALA A 17 -3.67 -2.44 -0.54
N LEU A 18 -2.84 -2.39 -1.59
CA LEU A 18 -3.03 -3.20 -2.79
C LEU A 18 -2.86 -4.70 -2.48
N GLU A 19 -1.88 -5.05 -1.66
CA GLU A 19 -1.65 -6.45 -1.26
C GLU A 19 -2.77 -6.96 -0.32
N ALA A 20 -3.23 -6.14 0.62
CA ALA A 20 -4.36 -6.48 1.47
C ALA A 20 -5.64 -6.72 0.65
N ALA A 21 -5.91 -5.86 -0.35
CA ALA A 21 -7.05 -6.02 -1.25
C ALA A 21 -6.95 -7.30 -2.08
N ARG A 22 -5.77 -7.63 -2.61
CA ARG A 22 -5.53 -8.87 -3.36
C ARG A 22 -5.84 -10.10 -2.51
N ILE A 23 -5.34 -10.15 -1.27
CA ILE A 23 -5.57 -11.26 -0.34
C ILE A 23 -7.06 -11.39 0.01
N ALA A 24 -7.74 -10.27 0.29
CA ALA A 24 -9.17 -10.27 0.61
C ALA A 24 -10.01 -10.79 -0.57
N CYS A 25 -9.76 -10.29 -1.79
CA CYS A 25 -10.44 -10.75 -2.99
C CYS A 25 -10.16 -12.22 -3.29
N ASN A 26 -8.91 -12.67 -3.13
CA ASN A 26 -8.54 -14.07 -3.35
C ASN A 26 -9.22 -15.01 -2.35
N LYS A 27 -9.30 -14.62 -1.07
CA LYS A 27 -9.98 -15.38 -0.02
C LYS A 27 -11.48 -15.49 -0.29
N TYR A 28 -12.10 -14.40 -0.74
CA TYR A 28 -13.52 -14.40 -1.09
C TYR A 28 -13.78 -15.27 -2.33
N MET A 29 -13.07 -15.04 -3.43
CA MET A 29 -13.26 -15.80 -4.67
C MET A 29 -12.97 -17.30 -4.51
N THR A 30 -11.95 -17.68 -3.73
CA THR A 30 -11.67 -19.08 -3.41
C THR A 30 -12.83 -19.75 -2.68
N LYS A 31 -13.53 -19.02 -1.80
CA LYS A 31 -14.66 -19.56 -1.02
C LYS A 31 -15.92 -19.76 -1.87
N PHE A 32 -16.18 -18.89 -2.84
CA PHE A 32 -17.44 -18.90 -3.60
C PHE A 32 -17.35 -19.57 -4.97
N ALA A 33 -16.23 -19.44 -5.69
CA ALA A 33 -16.11 -19.88 -7.08
C ALA A 33 -15.15 -21.08 -7.27
N GLY A 34 -14.31 -21.41 -6.28
CA GLY A 34 -13.25 -22.41 -6.42
C GLY A 34 -11.99 -21.86 -7.10
N LYS A 35 -10.82 -22.44 -6.81
CA LYS A 35 -9.49 -21.88 -7.19
C LYS A 35 -9.26 -21.70 -8.69
N ASP A 36 -9.90 -22.50 -9.53
CA ASP A 36 -9.61 -22.54 -10.97
C ASP A 36 -10.63 -21.74 -11.81
N ALA A 37 -11.64 -21.15 -11.16
CA ALA A 37 -12.75 -20.47 -11.84
C ALA A 37 -12.56 -18.96 -12.02
N PHE A 38 -11.48 -18.36 -11.48
CA PHE A 38 -11.28 -16.91 -11.53
C PHE A 38 -9.84 -16.51 -11.89
N HIS A 39 -9.71 -15.44 -12.69
CA HIS A 39 -8.44 -14.80 -13.00
C HIS A 39 -8.43 -13.36 -12.47
N LEU A 40 -7.63 -13.11 -11.44
CA LEU A 40 -7.54 -11.80 -10.81
C LEU A 40 -6.25 -11.09 -11.25
N ARG A 41 -6.38 -9.88 -11.82
CA ARG A 41 -5.25 -9.04 -12.24
C ARG A 41 -5.33 -7.66 -11.59
N VAL A 42 -4.29 -7.29 -10.86
CA VAL A 42 -4.10 -5.92 -10.36
C VAL A 42 -3.44 -5.11 -11.47
N ARG A 43 -4.12 -4.06 -11.96
CA ARG A 43 -3.62 -3.19 -13.04
C ARG A 43 -2.84 -1.96 -12.53
N VAL A 44 -2.92 -1.69 -11.23
CA VAL A 44 -2.26 -0.54 -10.61
C VAL A 44 -0.86 -0.94 -10.17
N HIS A 45 0.14 -0.19 -10.61
CA HIS A 45 1.54 -0.37 -10.23
C HIS A 45 1.98 0.80 -9.35
N PRO A 46 2.45 0.55 -8.11
CA PRO A 46 2.91 1.61 -7.22
C PRO A 46 4.33 2.03 -7.61
N PHE A 47 4.46 3.12 -8.37
CA PHE A 47 5.76 3.67 -8.79
C PHE A 47 6.20 4.84 -7.91
N HIS A 48 5.32 5.39 -7.07
CA HIS A 48 5.61 6.59 -6.32
C HIS A 48 6.21 6.26 -4.96
N VAL A 49 7.46 6.69 -4.72
CA VAL A 49 8.13 6.48 -3.42
C VAL A 49 7.79 7.60 -2.45
N LEU A 50 7.12 7.26 -1.35
CA LEU A 50 6.83 8.16 -0.24
C LEU A 50 8.08 8.33 0.63
N ARG A 51 8.39 9.57 0.97
CA ARG A 51 9.48 9.94 1.88
C ARG A 51 8.93 10.42 3.20
N ILE A 52 9.51 9.96 4.30
CA ILE A 52 9.07 10.33 5.65
C ILE A 52 10.26 10.85 6.45
N ASN A 53 10.11 12.04 7.03
CA ASN A 53 11.03 12.55 8.05
C ASN A 53 10.63 11.93 9.40
N LYS A 54 11.42 10.98 9.89
CA LYS A 54 11.08 10.21 11.09
C LYS A 54 11.29 11.08 12.34
N MET A 55 10.21 11.45 13.00
CA MET A 55 10.25 12.03 14.34
C MET A 55 10.35 10.92 15.39
N LEU A 56 11.19 11.11 16.40
CA LEU A 56 11.29 10.20 17.55
C LEU A 56 10.24 10.63 18.57
N SER A 57 9.38 9.71 19.02
CA SER A 57 8.29 10.02 19.97
C SER A 57 8.57 9.53 21.40
N CYS A 58 9.82 9.21 21.74
CA CYS A 58 10.21 8.69 23.05
C CYS A 58 10.57 9.82 24.03
N ALA A 59 10.45 9.58 25.34
CA ALA A 59 10.87 10.55 26.36
C ALA A 59 12.36 10.95 26.15
N GLY A 60 12.63 12.25 26.04
CA GLY A 60 13.97 12.76 25.72
C GLY A 60 14.34 12.78 24.23
N ALA A 61 13.39 12.51 23.31
CA ALA A 61 13.61 12.58 21.87
C ALA A 61 14.11 13.95 21.38
N ASP A 62 13.76 15.03 22.09
CA ASP A 62 14.20 16.39 21.80
C ASP A 62 15.74 16.54 21.81
N ARG A 63 16.44 15.72 22.62
CA ARG A 63 17.91 15.74 22.71
C ARG A 63 18.61 15.01 21.56
N LEU A 64 17.89 14.12 20.89
CA LEU A 64 18.44 13.20 19.86
C LEU A 64 17.96 13.56 18.45
N GLN A 65 17.02 14.50 18.32
CA GLN A 65 16.41 14.85 17.07
C GLN A 65 16.72 16.28 16.65
N THR A 66 17.07 16.49 15.37
CA THR A 66 17.31 17.81 14.76
C THR A 66 16.03 18.57 14.37
N GLY A 67 14.87 18.14 14.87
CA GLY A 67 13.56 18.68 14.51
C GLY A 67 13.34 18.71 12.99
N MET A 68 13.12 19.91 12.44
CA MET A 68 12.86 20.15 11.01
C MET A 68 14.10 20.59 10.22
N ARG A 69 15.30 20.64 10.84
CA ARG A 69 16.53 20.97 10.13
C ARG A 69 16.95 19.78 9.25
N GLY A 70 17.02 19.99 7.93
CA GLY A 70 17.30 18.92 6.96
C GLY A 70 16.09 18.00 6.69
N ALA A 71 14.89 18.58 6.59
CA ALA A 71 13.59 17.87 6.50
C ALA A 71 13.38 16.96 5.27
N PHE A 72 14.38 16.75 4.42
CA PHE A 72 14.27 15.80 3.33
C PHE A 72 14.27 14.38 3.88
N GLY A 73 13.07 13.80 3.94
CA GLY A 73 12.84 12.48 4.50
C GLY A 73 13.51 11.36 3.70
N LYS A 74 13.74 10.23 4.38
CA LYS A 74 14.22 9.00 3.73
C LYS A 74 13.07 8.30 3.02
N PRO A 75 13.32 7.60 1.91
CA PRO A 75 12.29 6.77 1.26
C PRO A 75 11.83 5.69 2.23
N ARG A 76 10.50 5.49 2.35
CA ARG A 76 9.91 4.50 3.25
C ARG A 76 9.10 3.46 2.50
N ASP A 77 8.09 3.89 1.77
CA ASP A 77 7.08 3.01 1.20
C ASP A 77 6.72 3.43 -0.23
N MET A 78 6.14 2.51 -1.00
CA MET A 78 5.66 2.75 -2.36
C MET A 78 4.14 2.92 -2.37
N CYS A 79 3.66 3.81 -3.21
CA CYS A 79 2.27 4.20 -3.41
C CYS A 79 1.91 4.10 -4.90
#